data_AF-A0A9D8X0B0-F1
#
_entry.id   AF-A0A9D8X0B0-F1
#
_cell.length_a   1.000
_cell.length_b   1.000
_cell.length_c   1.000
_cell.angle_alpha   90.00
_cell.angle_beta   90.00
_cell.angle_gamma   90.00
#
_symmetry.space_group_name_H-M   'P 1'
#
loop_
_entity.id
_entity.type
_entity.pdbx_description
1 polymer ?
#
loop_
_entity_poly.entity_id
_entity_poly.type
_entity_poly.pdbx_seq_one_letter_code
_entity_poly.pdbx_strand_id
1 'polypeptide(L)'
;SPEIAVMDVSFISATYIIPSLSEVLSDGAEFICLIKPQFEVGREKLGKGGIVKDEKYRREACDKVIGCAQSFGIKHIRTVKSPIQGGDGNVEFLSYFRRCVNEKGYNNTEFQ
;
A
#
# COMPACT_ATOMS: atom_id res chain seq x y z
N SER A 1 1.73 19.87 -1.57
CA SER A 1 1.70 18.42 -1.38
C SER A 1 2.08 17.72 -2.69
N PRO A 2 2.66 16.50 -2.66
CA PRO A 2 3.04 15.76 -3.87
C PRO A 2 1.82 15.20 -4.61
N GLU A 3 1.87 15.21 -5.94
CA GLU A 3 0.82 14.65 -6.81
C GLU A 3 1.04 13.16 -7.15
N ILE A 4 2.27 12.67 -6.97
CA ILE A 4 2.64 11.27 -7.17
C ILE A 4 3.54 10.82 -6.02
N ALA A 5 3.29 9.63 -5.49
CA ALA A 5 4.20 8.92 -4.60
C ALA A 5 4.45 7.50 -5.12
N VAL A 6 5.70 7.06 -5.00
CA VAL A 6 6.10 5.68 -5.28
C VAL A 6 6.79 5.13 -4.03
N MET A 7 6.39 3.94 -3.59
CA MET A 7 6.96 3.29 -2.42
C MET A 7 7.53 1.92 -2.74
N ASP A 8 8.83 1.81 -2.55
CA ASP A 8 9.59 0.57 -2.53
C ASP A 8 10.42 0.56 -1.24
N VAL A 9 9.97 -0.20 -0.25
CA VAL A 9 10.58 -0.28 1.07
C VAL A 9 10.82 -1.73 1.45
N SER A 10 11.83 -1.96 2.28
CA SER A 10 12.23 -3.29 2.74
C SER A 10 12.32 -3.33 4.26
N PHE A 11 12.15 -4.52 4.85
CA PHE A 11 12.24 -4.79 6.30
C PHE A 11 11.19 -4.09 7.17
N ILE A 12 10.20 -3.45 6.56
CA ILE A 12 9.09 -2.79 7.23
C ILE A 12 7.81 -3.09 6.46
N SER A 13 6.71 -3.23 7.19
CA SER A 13 5.38 -3.32 6.58
C SER A 13 4.96 -1.96 6.04
N ALA A 14 4.43 -1.94 4.81
CA ALA A 14 3.88 -0.74 4.18
C ALA A 14 2.80 -0.07 5.05
N THR A 15 2.09 -0.85 5.88
CA THR A 15 1.02 -0.33 6.75
C THR A 15 1.53 0.63 7.82
N TYR A 16 2.83 0.62 8.15
CA TYR A 16 3.40 1.60 9.08
C TYR A 16 3.73 2.94 8.42
N ILE A 17 3.84 2.98 7.10
CA ILE A 17 4.23 4.19 6.35
C ILE A 17 3.00 4.90 5.78
N ILE A 18 2.01 4.12 5.32
CA ILE A 18 0.77 4.62 4.70
C ILE A 18 0.06 5.72 5.51
N PRO A 19 -0.08 5.63 6.85
CA PRO A 19 -0.73 6.68 7.63
C PRO A 19 -0.05 8.05 7.45
N SER A 20 1.26 8.14 7.67
CA SER A 20 2.02 9.39 7.51
C SER A 20 2.10 9.83 6.05
N LEU A 21 2.18 8.89 5.09
CA LEU A 21 2.11 9.22 3.68
C LEU A 21 0.77 9.90 3.32
N SER A 22 -0.34 9.44 3.89
CA SER A 22 -1.67 9.98 3.62
C SER A 22 -1.85 11.44 4.04
N GLU A 23 -1.08 11.89 5.03
CA GLU A 23 -1.10 13.28 5.54
C GLU A 23 -0.40 14.26 4.60
N VAL A 24 0.54 13.78 3.78
CA VAL A 24 1.35 14.64 2.90
C VAL A 24 0.91 14.60 1.44
N LEU A 25 0.15 13.59 1.01
CA LEU A 25 -0.35 13.47 -0.38
C LEU A 25 -1.35 14.58 -0.74
N SER A 26 -1.27 15.09 -1.97
CA SER A 26 -2.31 15.96 -2.52
C SER A 26 -3.61 15.19 -2.74
N ASP A 27 -4.74 15.89 -2.68
CA ASP A 27 -6.02 15.35 -3.13
C ASP A 27 -5.93 14.90 -4.59
N GLY A 28 -6.46 13.71 -4.89
CA GLY A 28 -6.38 13.13 -6.23
C GLY A 28 -5.03 12.54 -6.62
N ALA A 29 -4.01 12.63 -5.75
CA ALA A 29 -2.66 12.12 -6.01
C ALA A 29 -2.63 10.63 -6.34
N GLU A 30 -1.65 10.26 -7.17
CA GLU A 30 -1.38 8.88 -7.52
C GLU A 30 -0.40 8.26 -6.53
N PHE A 31 -0.66 7.02 -6.12
CA PHE A 31 0.22 6.29 -5.24
C PHE A 31 0.47 4.89 -5.80
N ILE A 32 1.75 4.56 -6.02
CA ILE A 32 2.19 3.26 -6.47
C ILE A 32 3.02 2.61 -5.35
N CYS A 33 2.59 1.44 -4.89
CA CYS A 33 3.27 0.68 -3.85
C CYS A 33 3.74 -0.66 -4.39
N LEU A 34 5.03 -0.97 -4.22
CA LEU A 34 5.54 -2.32 -4.38
C LEU A 34 5.30 -3.10 -3.08
N ILE A 35 4.26 -3.92 -3.07
CA ILE A 35 3.91 -4.79 -1.95
C ILE A 35 4.83 -6.01 -1.97
N LYS A 36 5.55 -6.20 -0.86
CA LYS A 36 6.51 -7.30 -0.65
C LYS A 36 5.98 -8.23 0.43
N PRO A 37 5.31 -9.35 0.07
CA PRO A 37 4.63 -10.22 1.03
C PRO A 37 5.51 -10.66 2.22
N GLN A 38 6.80 -10.89 2.00
CA GLN A 38 7.75 -11.31 3.03
C GLN A 38 7.91 -10.31 4.20
N PHE A 39 7.53 -9.04 4.00
CA PHE A 39 7.52 -8.03 5.05
C PHE A 39 6.11 -7.80 5.65
N GLU A 40 5.10 -8.52 5.15
CA GLU A 40 3.69 -8.31 5.52
C GLU A 40 3.06 -9.46 6.32
N VAL A 41 3.48 -10.71 6.05
CA VAL A 41 2.76 -11.94 6.46
C VAL A 41 3.16 -12.51 7.83
N GLY A 42 4.12 -11.92 8.54
CA GLY A 42 4.63 -12.48 9.80
C GLY A 42 5.62 -13.63 9.57
N ARG A 43 6.45 -13.93 10.59
CA ARG A 43 7.59 -14.88 10.48
C ARG A 43 7.15 -16.32 10.28
N GLU A 44 6.02 -16.69 10.85
CA GLU A 44 5.43 -18.04 10.80
C GLU A 44 4.95 -18.45 9.41
N LYS A 45 4.74 -17.48 8.52
CA LYS A 45 4.32 -17.69 7.13
C LYS A 45 5.47 -17.65 6.13
N LEU A 46 6.71 -17.51 6.61
CA LEU A 46 7.92 -17.52 5.80
C LEU A 46 8.50 -18.93 5.68
N GLY A 47 8.85 -19.32 4.46
CA GLY A 47 9.60 -20.55 4.20
C GLY A 47 11.12 -20.36 4.35
N LYS A 48 11.88 -21.38 3.92
CA LYS A 48 13.35 -21.31 3.84
C LYS A 48 13.79 -20.06 3.08
N GLY A 49 14.71 -19.30 3.66
CA GLY A 49 15.27 -18.07 3.06
C GLY A 49 14.35 -16.85 3.14
N GLY A 50 13.28 -16.87 3.95
CA GLY A 50 12.36 -15.72 4.05
C GLY A 50 11.38 -15.62 2.88
N ILE A 51 11.20 -16.70 2.12
CA ILE A 51 10.38 -16.71 0.90
C ILE A 51 8.92 -17.05 1.25
N VAL A 52 7.99 -16.23 0.75
CA VAL A 52 6.55 -16.53 0.81
C VAL A 52 6.16 -17.40 -0.38
N LYS A 53 6.00 -18.71 -0.13
CA LYS A 53 5.66 -19.70 -1.17
C LYS A 53 4.17 -19.84 -1.43
N ASP A 54 3.36 -19.77 -0.37
CA ASP A 54 1.91 -19.96 -0.45
C ASP A 54 1.24 -18.72 -1.05
N GLU A 55 0.48 -18.93 -2.12
CA GLU A 55 -0.28 -17.89 -2.81
C GLU A 55 -1.34 -17.25 -1.90
N LYS A 56 -1.89 -18.01 -0.96
CA LYS A 56 -2.84 -17.50 0.05
C LYS A 56 -2.20 -16.38 0.88
N TYR A 57 -0.95 -16.57 1.31
CA TYR A 57 -0.25 -15.58 2.12
C TYR A 57 0.16 -14.35 1.31
N ARG A 58 0.50 -14.53 0.03
CA ARG A 58 0.74 -13.39 -0.88
C ARG A 58 -0.51 -12.54 -1.07
N ARG A 59 -1.67 -13.19 -1.25
CA ARG A 59 -2.96 -12.50 -1.33
C ARG A 59 -3.27 -11.79 -0.02
N GLU A 60 -3.11 -12.46 1.12
CA GLU A 60 -3.31 -11.86 2.44
C GLU A 60 -2.45 -10.60 2.65
N ALA A 61 -1.18 -10.63 2.23
CA ALA A 61 -0.31 -9.45 2.27
C ALA A 61 -0.86 -8.29 1.42
N CYS A 62 -1.33 -8.58 0.21
CA CYS A 62 -1.92 -7.57 -0.66
C CYS A 62 -3.18 -6.97 -0.03
N ASP A 63 -4.08 -7.82 0.45
CA ASP A 63 -5.35 -7.41 1.06
C ASP A 63 -5.12 -6.55 2.31
N LYS A 64 -4.12 -6.91 3.13
CA LYS A 64 -3.69 -6.14 4.31
C LYS A 64 -3.24 -4.71 3.94
N VAL A 65 -2.35 -4.58 2.96
CA VAL A 65 -1.83 -3.27 2.53
C VAL A 65 -2.92 -2.45 1.84
N ILE A 66 -3.73 -3.08 0.99
CA ILE A 66 -4.85 -2.43 0.31
C ILE A 66 -5.88 -1.91 1.32
N GLY A 67 -6.27 -2.75 2.29
CA GLY A 67 -7.21 -2.36 3.34
C GLY A 67 -6.69 -1.20 4.19
N CYS A 68 -5.39 -1.21 4.53
CA CYS A 68 -4.75 -0.09 5.24
C CYS A 68 -4.80 1.20 4.40
N ALA A 69 -4.43 1.17 3.12
CA ALA A 69 -4.53 2.35 2.26
C ALA A 69 -5.97 2.89 2.20
N GLN A 70 -6.95 2.01 2.03
CA GLN A 70 -8.37 2.38 1.98
C GLN A 70 -8.85 3.03 3.28
N SER A 71 -8.40 2.58 4.45
CA SER A 71 -8.77 3.19 5.73
C SER A 71 -8.26 4.62 5.90
N PHE A 72 -7.25 5.03 5.12
CA PHE A 72 -6.72 6.40 5.07
C PHE A 72 -7.20 7.18 3.83
N GLY A 73 -8.30 6.75 3.20
CA GLY A 73 -8.89 7.44 2.04
C GLY A 73 -7.99 7.41 0.80
N ILE A 74 -7.19 6.36 0.64
CA ILE A 74 -6.41 6.09 -0.55
C ILE A 74 -7.07 4.92 -1.26
N LYS A 75 -7.80 5.22 -2.33
CA LYS A 75 -8.61 4.25 -3.06
C LYS A 75 -7.73 3.33 -3.90
N HIS A 76 -7.93 2.03 -3.76
CA HIS A 76 -7.31 1.03 -4.63
C HIS A 76 -7.90 1.07 -6.05
N ILE A 77 -7.03 1.02 -7.05
CA ILE A 77 -7.41 1.00 -8.47
C ILE A 77 -7.08 -0.34 -9.11
N ARG A 78 -5.84 -0.84 -8.93
CA ARG A 78 -5.40 -2.11 -9.51
C ARG A 78 -4.16 -2.65 -8.83
N THR A 79 -4.07 -3.98 -8.74
CA THR A 79 -2.82 -4.69 -8.40
C THR A 79 -2.40 -5.59 -9.55
N VAL A 80 -1.11 -5.63 -9.85
CA VAL A 80 -0.49 -6.57 -10.78
C VAL A 80 0.73 -7.21 -10.14
N LYS A 81 1.09 -8.42 -10.58
CA LYS A 81 2.37 -9.04 -10.21
C LYS A 81 3.52 -8.21 -10.78
N SER A 82 4.56 -7.96 -9.99
CA SER A 82 5.78 -7.30 -10.46
C SER A 82 6.43 -8.14 -11.57
N PRO A 83 6.92 -7.52 -12.67
CA PRO A 83 7.63 -8.24 -13.73
C PRO A 83 9.00 -8.75 -13.27
N ILE A 84 9.53 -8.22 -12.17
CA ILE A 84 10.82 -8.58 -11.59
C ILE A 84 10.55 -9.19 -10.20
N GLN A 85 11.21 -10.32 -9.93
CA GLN A 85 11.18 -10.92 -8.58
C GLN A 85 12.15 -10.17 -7.67
N GLY A 86 11.84 -10.12 -6.38
CA GLY A 86 12.78 -9.60 -5.38
C GLY A 86 14.12 -10.35 -5.45
N GLY A 87 15.21 -9.71 -5.01
CA GLY A 87 16.57 -10.28 -5.12
C GLY A 87 16.76 -11.63 -4.40
N ASP A 88 15.84 -12.00 -3.53
CA ASP A 88 15.76 -13.25 -2.78
C ASP A 88 14.79 -14.29 -3.39
N GLY A 89 14.16 -13.97 -4.52
CA GLY A 89 13.18 -14.81 -5.22
C GLY A 89 11.73 -14.61 -4.76
N ASN A 90 11.45 -13.63 -3.90
CA ASN A 90 10.07 -13.34 -3.52
C ASN A 90 9.25 -12.80 -4.71
N VAL A 91 7.99 -13.23 -4.77
CA VAL A 91 6.99 -12.67 -5.69
C VAL A 91 6.44 -11.39 -5.06
N GLU A 92 6.60 -10.27 -5.76
CA GLU A 92 6.17 -8.94 -5.34
C GLU A 92 5.06 -8.42 -6.25
N PHE A 93 4.32 -7.40 -5.78
CA PHE A 93 3.14 -6.89 -6.46
C PHE A 93 3.15 -5.37 -6.54
N LEU A 94 2.89 -4.82 -7.73
CA LEU A 94 2.67 -3.39 -7.90
C LEU A 94 1.20 -3.09 -7.70
N SER A 95 0.88 -2.26 -6.71
CA SER A 95 -0.47 -1.80 -6.44
C SER A 95 -0.58 -0.30 -6.71
N TYR A 96 -1.51 0.07 -7.57
CA TYR A 96 -1.86 1.44 -7.92
C TYR A 96 -3.09 1.88 -7.13
N PHE A 97 -2.98 3.06 -6.54
CA PHE A 97 -3.99 3.72 -5.76
C PHE A 97 -4.14 5.19 -6.17
N ARG A 98 -5.26 5.77 -5.78
CA ARG A 98 -5.54 7.20 -5.94
C ARG A 98 -6.07 7.78 -4.63
N ARG A 99 -5.48 8.88 -4.16
CA ARG A 99 -5.95 9.64 -3.00
C ARG A 99 -7.33 10.19 -3.31
N CYS A 100 -8.32 9.94 -2.44
CA CYS A 100 -9.63 10.55 -2.56
C CYS A 100 -9.51 12.09 -2.47
N VAL A 101 -10.30 12.80 -3.25
CA VAL A 101 -10.41 14.26 -3.15
C VAL A 101 -11.31 14.58 -1.96
N ASN A 102 -10.85 15.42 -1.04
CA ASN A 102 -11.71 15.95 0.00
C ASN A 102 -12.51 17.11 -0.60
N GLU A 103 -13.80 16.93 -0.84
CA GLU A 103 -14.68 18.00 -1.36
C GLU A 103 -14.93 19.15 -0.34
N LYS A 104 -14.14 19.27 0.73
CA LYS A 104 -14.33 20.29 1.77
C LYS A 104 -13.61 21.59 1.46
N GLY A 105 -14.25 22.35 0.57
CA GLY A 105 -14.06 23.80 0.37
C GLY A 105 -15.39 24.57 0.37
N TYR A 106 -16.45 24.07 1.02
CA TYR A 106 -17.69 24.82 1.26
C TYR A 106 -18.03 24.84 2.76
N ASN A 107 -18.33 26.06 3.22
CA ASN A 107 -18.38 26.52 4.61
C ASN A 107 -19.42 25.78 5.47
N ASN A 108 -19.01 25.41 6.69
CA ASN A 108 -19.92 25.37 7.85
C ASN A 108 -19.45 26.40 8.88
N THR A 109 -19.55 27.68 8.51
CA THR A 109 -19.99 28.70 9.46
C THR A 109 -21.50 28.80 9.31
N GLU A 110 -22.19 28.81 10.45
CA GLU A 110 -23.66 28.77 10.63
C GLU A 110 -24.26 27.37 10.62
N PHE A 111 -24.47 26.79 11.82
CA PHE A 111 -25.78 26.76 12.47
C PHE A 111 -25.59 26.50 13.98
N GLN A 112 -25.97 27.52 14.77
CA GLN A 112 -26.26 27.61 16.22
C GLN A 112 -25.31 26.97 17.23
#